data_AF-A0A7C0Z9W0-F1
#
_entry.id   AF-A0A7C0Z9W0-F1
#
_cell.length_a   1.000
_cell.length_b   1.000
_cell.length_c   1.000
_cell.angle_alpha   90.00
_cell.angle_beta   90.00
_cell.angle_gamma   90.00
#
_symmetry.space_group_name_H-M   'P 1'
#
loop_
_entity.id
_entity.type
_entity.pdbx_description
1 polymer ?
#
loop_
_entity_poly.entity_id
_entity_poly.type
_entity_poly.pdbx_seq_one_letter_code
_entity_poly.pdbx_strand_id
1 'polypeptide(L)'
;MPFCPRCGARVEEGDAYCWNCGLPLDVIYMLRRRPVAPPPNLTSAIKEAYLSLFRPSPHIMYPTEAVYEKIPEYTPIKKYLIIGIVFVVVGLTLTTFGTWIRRLGFTLAAFTSPLLLLFWMYRNDRYEQEPISLVAFTFGWGVISTFIALLINTYMGWPAPFAALSEEPAKAIGLYWLARHKTLGKEFNDHLDGMVYGAAVGAGFAGTENILYIAHFAPLVGALTIILIRSLSPITHIICTALVGRSLGLAKVRKGEIHPTDIIPGLLVAMTLHALWNAANILSLTVLFPLYIASFAKLIREARRDELLWGYARGLAPKEQK
;
A
#
# COMPACT_ATOMS: atom_id res chain seq x y z
N MET A 1 -16.81 -27.00 -10.69
CA MET A 1 -18.28 -27.18 -10.79
C MET A 1 -18.90 -26.28 -9.73
N PRO A 2 -19.90 -25.42 -10.05
CA PRO A 2 -20.43 -24.49 -9.08
C PRO A 2 -21.29 -25.21 -8.03
N PHE A 3 -21.16 -24.76 -6.78
CA PHE A 3 -21.95 -25.22 -5.64
C PHE A 3 -22.72 -24.04 -5.06
N CYS A 4 -23.94 -24.28 -4.59
CA CYS A 4 -24.76 -23.26 -3.95
C CYS A 4 -24.10 -22.76 -2.64
N PRO A 5 -23.96 -21.44 -2.43
CA PRO A 5 -23.29 -20.88 -1.25
C PRO A 5 -24.07 -21.08 0.05
N ARG A 6 -25.39 -21.34 -0.04
CA ARG A 6 -26.24 -21.57 1.12
C ARG A 6 -26.24 -23.03 1.58
N CYS A 7 -26.26 -23.98 0.64
CA CYS A 7 -26.52 -25.40 0.97
C CYS A 7 -25.52 -26.40 0.38
N GLY A 8 -24.54 -25.96 -0.40
CA GLY A 8 -23.51 -26.83 -0.98
C GLY A 8 -24.00 -27.79 -2.07
N ALA A 9 -25.26 -27.70 -2.50
CA ALA A 9 -25.77 -28.51 -3.61
C ALA A 9 -25.11 -28.13 -4.94
N ARG A 10 -24.94 -29.10 -5.84
CA ARG A 10 -24.51 -28.84 -7.23
C ARG A 10 -25.57 -27.99 -7.93
N VAL A 11 -25.11 -27.02 -8.71
CA VAL A 11 -25.95 -26.17 -9.57
C VAL A 11 -25.42 -26.23 -10.99
N GLU A 12 -26.31 -26.19 -11.98
CA GLU A 12 -25.99 -26.25 -13.40
C GLU A 12 -25.84 -24.85 -14.01
N GLU A 13 -25.16 -24.77 -15.15
CA GLU A 13 -24.89 -23.52 -15.85
C GLU A 13 -26.18 -23.04 -16.55
N GLY A 14 -26.84 -22.01 -15.99
CA GLY A 14 -28.13 -21.50 -16.46
C GLY A 14 -29.24 -21.44 -15.40
N ASP A 15 -28.99 -22.00 -14.21
CA ASP A 15 -29.94 -21.97 -13.10
C ASP A 15 -30.16 -20.57 -12.51
N ALA A 16 -31.38 -20.05 -12.62
CA ALA A 16 -31.77 -18.80 -11.96
C ALA A 16 -31.89 -18.95 -10.42
N TYR A 17 -32.07 -20.18 -9.93
CA TYR A 17 -32.25 -20.50 -8.52
C TYR A 17 -31.57 -21.82 -8.18
N CYS A 18 -31.04 -21.97 -6.97
CA CYS A 18 -30.56 -23.25 -6.48
C CYS A 18 -31.74 -24.20 -6.24
N TRP A 19 -31.76 -25.35 -6.92
CA TRP A 19 -32.86 -26.32 -6.82
C TRP A 19 -33.07 -26.89 -5.41
N ASN A 20 -32.03 -26.90 -4.57
CA ASN A 20 -32.11 -27.47 -3.23
C ASN A 20 -32.61 -26.48 -2.16
N CYS A 21 -32.26 -25.20 -2.25
CA CYS A 21 -32.56 -24.22 -1.19
C CYS A 21 -33.29 -22.96 -1.66
N GLY A 22 -33.62 -22.88 -2.96
CA GLY A 22 -34.36 -21.77 -3.56
C GLY A 22 -33.61 -20.43 -3.57
N LEU A 23 -32.31 -20.42 -3.23
CA LEU A 23 -31.52 -19.19 -3.29
C LEU A 23 -31.50 -18.68 -4.74
N PRO A 24 -31.94 -17.43 -5.01
CA PRO A 24 -31.76 -16.81 -6.31
C PRO A 24 -30.27 -16.78 -6.62
N LEU A 25 -29.86 -17.48 -7.68
CA LEU A 25 -28.50 -17.43 -8.19
C LEU A 25 -28.47 -16.19 -9.08
N ASP A 26 -28.28 -15.04 -8.45
CA ASP A 26 -28.14 -13.79 -9.19
C ASP A 26 -26.93 -13.88 -10.12
N VAL A 27 -26.97 -13.06 -11.16
CA VAL A 27 -26.02 -12.94 -12.26
C VAL A 27 -24.55 -13.06 -11.83
N ILE A 28 -24.20 -12.74 -10.58
CA ILE A 28 -22.85 -12.85 -9.98
C ILE A 28 -22.28 -14.28 -10.04
N TYR A 29 -23.09 -15.33 -9.87
CA TYR A 29 -22.59 -16.72 -9.95
C TYR A 29 -22.29 -17.16 -11.39
N MET A 30 -23.10 -16.74 -12.36
CA MET A 30 -22.91 -17.03 -13.78
C MET A 30 -21.85 -16.13 -14.43
N LEU A 31 -21.59 -14.97 -13.84
CA LEU A 31 -20.63 -14.00 -14.32
C LEU A 31 -19.16 -14.39 -14.10
N ARG A 32 -18.86 -15.41 -13.29
CA ARG A 32 -17.49 -15.95 -13.09
C ARG A 32 -16.83 -16.50 -14.36
N ARG A 33 -17.52 -16.54 -15.50
CA ARG A 33 -17.02 -17.12 -16.76
C ARG A 33 -17.03 -16.17 -17.97
N ARG A 34 -16.83 -14.87 -17.79
CA ARG A 34 -16.35 -14.03 -18.92
C ARG A 34 -14.83 -14.00 -18.91
N PRO A 35 -14.17 -14.09 -20.08
CA PRO A 35 -12.71 -14.03 -20.13
C PRO A 35 -12.27 -12.71 -19.49
N VAL A 36 -11.45 -12.81 -18.45
CA VAL A 36 -10.68 -11.68 -17.91
C VAL A 36 -9.97 -11.09 -19.13
N ALA A 37 -10.25 -9.82 -19.45
CA ALA A 37 -9.52 -9.14 -20.52
C ALA A 37 -8.03 -9.38 -20.26
N PRO A 38 -7.25 -9.78 -21.29
CA PRO A 38 -5.86 -10.17 -21.08
C PRO A 38 -5.15 -9.07 -20.31
N PRO A 39 -4.35 -9.42 -19.28
CA PRO A 39 -3.70 -8.42 -18.46
C PRO A 39 -2.88 -7.48 -19.36
N PRO A 40 -2.87 -6.17 -19.07
CA PRO A 40 -2.16 -5.23 -19.91
C PRO A 40 -0.67 -5.61 -19.98
N ASN A 41 -0.07 -5.44 -21.15
CA ASN A 41 1.37 -5.48 -21.29
C ASN A 41 2.02 -4.35 -20.47
N LEU A 42 3.34 -4.43 -20.26
CA LEU A 42 4.06 -3.50 -19.38
C LEU A 42 3.85 -2.03 -19.77
N THR A 43 3.90 -1.70 -21.07
CA THR A 43 3.72 -0.32 -21.54
C THR A 43 2.30 0.19 -21.28
N SER A 44 1.28 -0.65 -21.49
CA SER A 44 -0.10 -0.32 -21.19
C SER A 44 -0.34 -0.18 -19.69
N ALA A 45 0.30 -1.02 -18.86
CA ALA A 45 0.24 -0.94 -17.41
C ALA A 45 0.88 0.35 -16.88
N ILE A 46 2.03 0.77 -17.43
CA ILE A 46 2.66 2.06 -17.12
C ILE A 46 1.72 3.22 -17.49
N LYS A 47 1.17 3.20 -18.71
CA LYS A 47 0.23 4.23 -19.17
C LYS A 47 -1.01 4.29 -18.27
N GLU A 48 -1.57 3.14 -17.91
CA GLU A 48 -2.70 3.05 -16.99
C GLU A 48 -2.34 3.61 -15.61
N ALA A 49 -1.17 3.30 -15.06
CA ALA A 49 -0.72 3.79 -13.76
C ALA A 49 -0.67 5.33 -13.73
N TYR A 50 -0.08 5.99 -14.74
CA TYR A 50 -0.07 7.45 -14.84
C TYR A 50 -1.47 8.03 -15.09
N LEU A 51 -2.24 7.48 -16.03
CA LEU A 51 -3.58 7.98 -16.32
C LEU A 51 -4.54 7.83 -15.14
N SER A 52 -4.37 6.79 -14.34
CA SER A 52 -5.19 6.52 -13.15
C SER A 52 -5.05 7.59 -12.07
N LEU A 53 -4.02 8.45 -12.11
CA LEU A 53 -3.95 9.61 -11.23
C LEU A 53 -5.06 10.62 -11.55
N PHE A 54 -5.34 10.84 -12.84
CA PHE A 54 -6.24 11.91 -13.30
C PHE A 54 -7.60 11.42 -13.80
N ARG A 55 -7.66 10.20 -14.34
CA ARG A 55 -8.85 9.60 -14.94
C ARG A 55 -9.30 8.38 -14.14
N PRO A 56 -10.60 8.03 -14.16
CA PRO A 56 -11.07 6.80 -13.53
C PRO A 56 -10.40 5.56 -14.13
N SER A 57 -9.99 4.63 -13.27
CA SER A 57 -9.45 3.34 -13.72
C SER A 57 -10.55 2.47 -14.34
N PRO A 58 -10.24 1.64 -15.35
CA PRO A 58 -11.19 0.67 -15.89
C PRO A 58 -11.72 -0.26 -14.79
N HIS A 59 -13.02 -0.58 -14.86
CA HIS A 59 -13.64 -1.49 -13.90
C HIS A 59 -13.10 -2.91 -14.04
N ILE A 60 -12.68 -3.50 -12.91
CA ILE A 60 -12.31 -4.91 -12.84
C ILE A 60 -13.56 -5.69 -12.42
N MET A 61 -14.33 -6.16 -13.39
CA MET A 61 -15.57 -6.91 -13.10
C MET A 61 -15.30 -8.34 -12.64
N TYR A 62 -14.24 -8.96 -13.13
CA TYR A 62 -13.91 -10.36 -12.88
C TYR A 62 -12.46 -10.47 -12.39
N PRO A 63 -12.24 -10.45 -11.06
CA PRO A 63 -10.92 -10.72 -10.51
C PRO A 63 -10.58 -12.21 -10.64
N THR A 64 -9.30 -12.54 -10.59
CA THR A 64 -8.85 -13.93 -10.45
C THR A 64 -9.23 -14.50 -9.07
N GLU A 65 -9.29 -15.82 -8.95
CA GLU A 65 -9.61 -16.49 -7.67
C GLU A 65 -8.59 -16.20 -6.55
N ALA A 66 -7.40 -15.68 -6.91
CA ALA A 66 -6.38 -15.25 -5.95
C ALA A 66 -6.89 -14.18 -4.98
N VAL A 67 -7.88 -13.38 -5.38
CA VAL A 67 -8.52 -12.35 -4.54
C VAL A 67 -9.31 -12.98 -3.38
N TYR A 68 -9.70 -14.25 -3.49
CA TYR A 68 -10.47 -14.96 -2.46
C TYR A 68 -9.65 -16.03 -1.72
N GLU A 69 -8.33 -16.09 -1.98
CA GLU A 69 -7.46 -17.05 -1.31
C GLU A 69 -7.33 -16.72 0.17
N LYS A 70 -7.25 -17.76 1.00
CA LYS A 70 -7.07 -17.62 2.45
C LYS A 70 -5.70 -18.13 2.89
N ILE A 71 -5.16 -17.52 3.92
CA ILE A 71 -3.97 -18.03 4.62
C ILE A 71 -4.32 -19.32 5.40
N PRO A 72 -3.44 -20.35 5.39
CA PRO A 72 -3.59 -21.52 6.26
C PRO A 72 -3.60 -21.13 7.74
N GLU A 73 -4.54 -21.68 8.51
CA GLU A 73 -4.84 -21.32 9.93
C GLU A 73 -3.62 -21.31 10.87
N TYR A 74 -2.58 -22.09 10.58
CA TYR A 74 -1.38 -22.22 11.42
C TYR A 74 -0.19 -21.35 11.00
N THR A 75 -0.41 -20.27 10.24
CA THR A 75 0.67 -19.37 9.83
C THR A 75 1.07 -18.46 10.99
N PRO A 76 2.34 -18.46 11.46
CA PRO A 76 2.75 -17.70 12.64
C PRO A 76 2.93 -16.21 12.31
N ILE A 77 1.86 -15.51 11.93
CA ILE A 77 1.91 -14.12 11.45
C ILE A 77 2.40 -13.15 12.55
N LYS A 78 2.13 -13.49 13.82
CA LYS A 78 2.57 -12.71 15.00
C LYS A 78 4.09 -12.55 15.11
N LYS A 79 4.90 -13.43 14.51
CA LYS A 79 6.36 -13.23 14.48
C LYS A 79 6.76 -11.99 13.68
N TYR A 80 5.96 -11.60 12.68
CA TYR A 80 6.22 -10.41 11.86
C TYR A 80 5.91 -9.12 12.60
N LEU A 81 5.01 -9.15 13.60
CA LEU A 81 4.86 -8.05 14.55
C LEU A 81 6.17 -7.82 15.32
N ILE A 82 6.79 -8.89 15.82
CA ILE A 82 8.08 -8.80 16.53
C ILE A 82 9.17 -8.27 15.60
N ILE A 83 9.25 -8.77 14.37
CA ILE A 83 10.21 -8.27 13.36
C ILE A 83 9.99 -6.79 13.08
N GLY A 84 8.74 -6.34 12.91
CA GLY A 84 8.39 -4.94 12.73
C GLY A 84 8.82 -4.07 13.91
N ILE A 85 8.56 -4.52 15.14
CA ILE A 85 9.02 -3.82 16.36
C ILE A 85 10.55 -3.73 16.41
N VAL A 86 11.24 -4.83 16.10
CA VAL A 86 12.71 -4.86 16.05
C VAL A 86 13.23 -3.87 15.00
N PHE A 87 12.65 -3.83 13.80
CA PHE A 87 13.00 -2.86 12.77
C PHE A 87 12.82 -1.42 13.23
N VAL A 88 11.72 -1.11 13.90
CA VAL A 88 11.48 0.23 14.47
C VAL A 88 12.51 0.56 15.54
N VAL A 89 12.77 -0.33 16.51
CA VAL A 89 13.74 -0.08 17.59
C VAL A 89 15.16 0.08 17.06
N VAL A 90 15.58 -0.79 16.14
CA VAL A 90 16.89 -0.71 15.49
C VAL A 90 16.99 0.58 14.70
N GLY A 91 16.01 0.90 13.86
CA GLY A 91 16.00 2.13 13.07
C GLY A 91 16.05 3.39 13.93
N LEU A 92 15.22 3.48 14.97
CA LEU A 92 15.28 4.59 15.92
C LEU A 92 16.66 4.72 16.57
N THR A 93 17.28 3.59 16.94
CA THR A 93 18.64 3.59 17.47
C THR A 93 19.66 4.11 16.46
N LEU A 94 19.53 3.73 15.18
CA LEU A 94 20.41 4.21 14.10
C LEU A 94 20.25 5.70 13.80
N THR A 95 19.06 6.31 13.99
CA THR A 95 18.88 7.75 13.69
C THR A 95 19.74 8.66 14.55
N THR A 96 19.81 8.41 15.85
CA THR A 96 20.35 9.36 16.84
C THR A 96 21.12 8.68 17.98
N PHE A 97 21.68 7.48 17.72
CA PHE A 97 22.45 6.66 18.66
C PHE A 97 21.78 6.52 20.03
N GLY A 98 20.47 6.24 20.05
CA GLY A 98 19.69 6.07 21.28
C GLY A 98 19.21 7.37 21.94
N THR A 99 19.62 8.55 21.47
CA THR A 99 19.17 9.83 22.08
C THR A 99 17.71 10.18 21.77
N TRP A 100 17.04 9.41 20.91
CA TRP A 100 15.60 9.48 20.68
C TRP A 100 14.79 9.30 21.97
N ILE A 101 15.27 8.50 22.95
CA ILE A 101 14.65 8.35 24.27
C ILE A 101 14.71 9.65 25.08
N ARG A 102 15.78 10.44 24.90
CA ARG A 102 15.88 11.77 25.52
C ARG A 102 15.05 12.82 24.77
N ARG A 103 14.80 12.61 23.47
CA ARG A 103 14.07 13.52 22.57
C ARG A 103 12.67 12.99 22.22
N LEU A 104 12.00 12.36 23.18
CA LEU A 104 10.69 11.74 22.98
C LEU A 104 9.68 12.68 22.32
N GLY A 105 9.64 13.96 22.70
CA GLY A 105 8.74 14.94 22.09
C GLY A 105 8.94 15.10 20.57
N PHE A 106 10.19 15.12 20.10
CA PHE A 106 10.48 15.21 18.66
C PHE A 106 10.19 13.91 17.93
N THR A 107 10.51 12.77 18.54
CA THR A 107 10.18 11.45 18.00
C THR A 107 8.67 11.28 17.84
N LEU A 108 7.88 11.63 18.87
CA LEU A 108 6.42 11.59 18.80
C LEU A 108 5.91 12.53 17.71
N ALA A 109 6.35 13.79 17.70
CA ALA A 109 5.94 14.76 16.68
C ALA A 109 6.24 14.30 15.25
N ALA A 110 7.41 13.67 15.02
CA ALA A 110 7.82 13.17 13.72
C ALA A 110 6.89 12.07 13.18
N PHE A 111 6.40 11.20 14.06
CA PHE A 111 5.54 10.07 13.70
C PHE A 111 4.04 10.37 13.77
N THR A 112 3.60 11.42 14.46
CA THR A 112 2.17 11.76 14.61
C THR A 112 1.45 11.82 13.27
N SER A 113 1.91 12.66 12.33
CA SER A 113 1.24 12.81 11.03
C SER A 113 1.27 11.52 10.17
N PRO A 114 2.42 10.86 9.97
CA PRO A 114 2.46 9.59 9.24
C PRO A 114 1.54 8.51 9.83
N LEU A 115 1.48 8.38 11.16
CA LEU A 115 0.62 7.41 11.84
C LEU A 115 -0.86 7.75 11.71
N LEU A 116 -1.24 9.03 11.79
CA LEU A 116 -2.63 9.46 11.58
C LEU A 116 -3.09 9.17 10.14
N LEU A 117 -2.23 9.41 9.15
CA LEU A 117 -2.53 9.13 7.75
C LEU A 117 -2.60 7.62 7.48
N LEU A 118 -1.68 6.83 8.05
CA LEU A 118 -1.73 5.37 7.98
C LEU A 118 -3.00 4.83 8.65
N PHE A 119 -3.34 5.33 9.83
CA PHE A 119 -4.57 4.93 10.51
C PHE A 119 -5.81 5.29 9.67
N TRP A 120 -5.84 6.47 9.06
CA TRP A 120 -6.91 6.83 8.13
C TRP A 120 -7.00 5.86 6.94
N MET A 121 -5.86 5.49 6.34
CA MET A 121 -5.82 4.52 5.24
C MET A 121 -6.32 3.14 5.69
N TYR A 122 -5.81 2.63 6.81
CA TYR A 122 -6.21 1.35 7.41
C TYR A 122 -7.70 1.27 7.77
N ARG A 123 -8.33 2.40 8.09
CA ARG A 123 -9.78 2.49 8.35
C ARG A 123 -10.61 2.64 7.08
N ASN A 124 -10.00 2.99 5.95
CA ASN A 124 -10.71 3.08 4.66
C ASN A 124 -10.87 1.72 3.99
N ASP A 125 -9.98 0.78 4.25
CA ASP A 125 -10.25 -0.63 4.04
C ASP A 125 -11.33 -1.08 5.04
N ARG A 126 -12.56 -1.19 4.51
CA ARG A 126 -13.78 -1.40 5.32
C ARG A 126 -14.26 -2.83 5.32
N TYR A 127 -13.95 -3.58 4.27
CA TYR A 127 -14.51 -4.90 4.09
C TYR A 127 -13.58 -5.99 4.59
N GLU A 128 -12.26 -5.77 4.54
CA GLU A 128 -11.25 -6.76 4.89
C GLU A 128 -10.03 -6.13 5.57
N GLN A 129 -10.17 -5.74 6.83
CA GLN A 129 -9.05 -5.07 7.52
C GLN A 129 -7.81 -5.97 7.64
N GLU A 130 -6.69 -5.45 7.15
CA GLU A 130 -5.40 -6.13 7.19
C GLU A 130 -4.92 -6.52 8.61
N PRO A 131 -4.14 -7.62 8.74
CA PRO A 131 -3.46 -7.98 9.97
C PRO A 131 -2.49 -6.88 10.42
N ILE A 132 -2.67 -6.42 11.66
CA ILE A 132 -1.77 -5.45 12.29
C ILE A 132 -0.32 -5.95 12.29
N SER A 133 -0.11 -7.26 12.34
CA SER A 133 1.22 -7.87 12.29
C SER A 133 1.97 -7.57 10.99
N LEU A 134 1.30 -7.64 9.83
CA LEU A 134 1.94 -7.34 8.55
C LEU A 134 2.04 -5.84 8.30
N VAL A 135 1.06 -5.06 8.75
CA VAL A 135 1.12 -3.58 8.73
C VAL A 135 2.31 -3.08 9.55
N ALA A 136 2.56 -3.67 10.73
CA ALA A 136 3.72 -3.34 11.55
C ALA A 136 5.05 -3.76 10.90
N PHE A 137 5.07 -4.92 10.22
CA PHE A 137 6.24 -5.37 9.47
C PHE A 137 6.58 -4.42 8.32
N THR A 138 5.61 -4.04 7.48
CA THR A 138 5.82 -3.12 6.37
C THR A 138 6.17 -1.71 6.84
N PHE A 139 5.54 -1.24 7.92
CA PHE A 139 5.96 0.00 8.59
C PHE A 139 7.41 -0.04 9.06
N GLY A 140 7.82 -1.12 9.74
CA GLY A 140 9.19 -1.33 10.17
C GLY A 140 10.16 -1.40 8.98
N TRP A 141 9.77 -2.04 7.87
CA TRP A 141 10.57 -2.00 6.64
C TRP A 141 10.76 -0.57 6.13
N GLY A 142 9.70 0.25 6.17
CA GLY A 142 9.77 1.68 5.88
C GLY A 142 10.88 2.39 6.64
N VAL A 143 10.95 2.18 7.96
CA VAL A 143 12.01 2.71 8.83
C VAL A 143 13.39 2.25 8.38
N ILE A 144 13.57 0.96 8.11
CA ILE A 144 14.87 0.41 7.69
C ILE A 144 15.28 0.92 6.31
N SER A 145 14.33 1.03 5.38
CA SER A 145 14.59 1.49 4.02
C SER A 145 15.08 2.94 3.96
N THR A 146 14.76 3.78 4.96
CA THR A 146 15.34 5.13 5.10
C THR A 146 16.86 5.09 5.18
N PHE A 147 17.45 4.14 5.91
CA PHE A 147 18.91 4.03 6.04
C PHE A 147 19.58 3.50 4.77
N ILE A 148 18.93 2.57 4.08
CA ILE A 148 19.38 2.08 2.78
C ILE A 148 19.44 3.24 1.79
N ALA A 149 18.36 4.02 1.69
CA ALA A 149 18.30 5.15 0.79
C ALA A 149 19.27 6.27 1.19
N LEU A 150 19.40 6.56 2.49
CA LEU A 150 20.37 7.53 3.01
C LEU A 150 21.81 7.17 2.61
N LEU A 151 22.19 5.91 2.73
CA LEU A 151 23.52 5.44 2.32
C LEU A 151 23.75 5.65 0.82
N ILE A 152 22.78 5.25 -0.01
CA ILE A 152 22.85 5.41 -1.47
C ILE A 152 22.93 6.90 -1.84
N ASN A 153 22.05 7.74 -1.27
CA ASN A 153 22.01 9.17 -1.53
C ASN A 153 23.30 9.87 -1.11
N THR A 154 23.88 9.47 0.03
CA THR A 154 25.16 10.01 0.52
C THR A 154 26.30 9.65 -0.42
N TYR A 155 26.36 8.40 -0.89
CA TYR A 155 27.39 7.96 -1.83
C TYR A 155 27.26 8.63 -3.20
N MET A 156 26.03 8.75 -3.69
CA MET A 156 25.75 9.31 -5.01
C MET A 156 25.81 10.84 -5.08
N GLY A 157 25.61 11.53 -3.96
CA GLY A 157 25.62 13.01 -3.90
C GLY A 157 24.50 13.65 -4.73
N TRP A 158 23.36 12.98 -4.85
CA TRP A 158 22.27 13.42 -5.73
C TRP A 158 21.63 14.74 -5.28
N PRO A 159 21.27 15.62 -6.23
CA PRO A 159 20.33 16.71 -5.97
C PRO A 159 18.99 16.16 -5.42
N ALA A 160 18.30 16.97 -4.60
CA ALA A 160 17.08 16.55 -3.89
C ALA A 160 16.01 15.85 -4.76
N PRO A 161 15.70 16.29 -6.01
CA PRO A 161 14.75 15.58 -6.86
C PRO A 161 15.13 14.15 -7.21
N PHE A 162 16.43 13.86 -7.32
CA PHE A 162 16.91 12.55 -7.71
C PHE A 162 16.98 11.57 -6.54
N ALA A 163 16.81 12.01 -5.29
CA ALA A 163 16.68 11.13 -4.12
C ALA A 163 15.54 10.11 -4.30
N ALA A 164 14.49 10.45 -5.03
CA ALA A 164 13.41 9.54 -5.41
C ALA A 164 13.91 8.26 -6.13
N LEU A 165 15.04 8.34 -6.84
CA LEU A 165 15.62 7.20 -7.57
C LEU A 165 16.21 6.10 -6.66
N SER A 166 16.46 6.39 -5.38
CA SER A 166 16.96 5.42 -4.39
C SER A 166 15.88 5.12 -3.35
N GLU A 167 15.15 6.14 -2.92
CA GLU A 167 14.17 6.04 -1.86
C GLU A 167 12.98 5.17 -2.24
N GLU A 168 12.39 5.37 -3.41
CA GLU A 168 11.24 4.57 -3.84
C GLU A 168 11.60 3.11 -4.10
N PRO A 169 12.72 2.77 -4.78
CA PRO A 169 13.16 1.38 -4.88
C PRO A 169 13.46 0.74 -3.52
N ALA A 170 14.11 1.44 -2.59
CA ALA A 170 14.42 0.91 -1.25
C ALA A 170 13.14 0.57 -0.48
N LYS A 171 12.12 1.43 -0.53
CA LYS A 171 10.79 1.17 0.06
C LYS A 171 10.11 -0.02 -0.62
N ALA A 172 10.13 -0.06 -1.95
CA ALA A 172 9.43 -1.04 -2.76
C ALA A 172 9.91 -2.48 -2.55
N ILE A 173 11.17 -2.70 -2.16
CA ILE A 173 11.74 -4.05 -1.96
C ILE A 173 10.95 -4.87 -0.91
N GLY A 174 10.67 -4.28 0.26
CA GLY A 174 9.95 -5.00 1.33
C GLY A 174 8.50 -5.27 0.98
N LEU A 175 7.87 -4.35 0.26
CA LEU A 175 6.51 -4.51 -0.25
C LEU A 175 6.43 -5.62 -1.31
N TYR A 176 7.36 -5.62 -2.25
CA TYR A 176 7.48 -6.66 -3.28
C TYR A 176 7.77 -8.03 -2.66
N TRP A 177 8.63 -8.07 -1.64
CA TRP A 177 8.89 -9.30 -0.89
C TRP A 177 7.63 -9.85 -0.23
N LEU A 178 6.83 -8.99 0.44
CA LEU A 178 5.59 -9.41 1.08
C LEU A 178 4.61 -9.97 0.03
N ALA A 179 4.40 -9.22 -1.06
CA ALA A 179 3.44 -9.59 -2.09
C ALA A 179 3.81 -10.90 -2.82
N ARG A 180 5.11 -11.20 -2.96
CA ARG A 180 5.62 -12.45 -3.56
C ARG A 180 5.78 -13.59 -2.57
N HIS A 181 5.60 -13.34 -1.27
CA HIS A 181 5.84 -14.35 -0.25
C HIS A 181 4.81 -15.48 -0.39
N LYS A 182 5.27 -16.74 -0.46
CA LYS A 182 4.40 -17.91 -0.76
C LYS A 182 3.15 -18.03 0.12
N THR A 183 3.29 -17.71 1.40
CA THR A 183 2.18 -17.79 2.37
C THR A 183 1.56 -16.42 2.63
N LEU A 184 2.36 -15.45 3.07
CA LEU A 184 1.90 -14.10 3.40
C LEU A 184 1.37 -13.28 2.22
N GLY A 185 1.79 -13.57 0.99
CA GLY A 185 1.27 -12.88 -0.20
C GLY A 185 -0.18 -13.23 -0.54
N LYS A 186 -0.83 -14.07 0.29
CA LYS A 186 -2.28 -14.30 0.32
C LYS A 186 -3.01 -13.39 1.32
N GLU A 187 -2.28 -12.51 2.00
CA GLU A 187 -2.82 -11.34 2.70
C GLU A 187 -2.39 -10.09 1.93
N PHE A 188 -2.30 -10.25 0.62
CA PHE A 188 -2.05 -9.22 -0.37
C PHE A 188 -2.88 -9.66 -1.57
N ASN A 189 -4.19 -9.61 -1.40
CA ASN A 189 -5.16 -10.23 -2.30
C ASN A 189 -5.58 -9.25 -3.38
N ASP A 190 -5.66 -7.96 -3.03
CA ASP A 190 -6.03 -6.93 -3.96
C ASP A 190 -5.16 -5.65 -3.95
N HIS A 191 -5.66 -4.63 -4.62
CA HIS A 191 -4.96 -3.37 -4.82
C HIS A 191 -5.26 -2.32 -3.74
N LEU A 192 -6.34 -2.44 -2.97
CA LEU A 192 -6.54 -1.68 -1.74
C LEU A 192 -5.57 -2.20 -0.66
N ASP A 193 -5.48 -3.52 -0.49
CA ASP A 193 -4.51 -4.18 0.40
C ASP A 193 -3.09 -3.68 0.14
N GLY A 194 -2.70 -3.75 -1.13
CA GLY A 194 -1.41 -3.25 -1.58
C GLY A 194 -1.20 -1.77 -1.24
N MET A 195 -2.23 -0.94 -1.39
CA MET A 195 -2.16 0.46 -0.97
C MET A 195 -2.03 0.61 0.55
N VAL A 196 -2.67 -0.22 1.37
CA VAL A 196 -2.56 -0.20 2.85
C VAL A 196 -1.14 -0.57 3.27
N TYR A 197 -0.59 -1.67 2.74
CA TYR A 197 0.79 -2.08 3.04
C TYR A 197 1.82 -1.09 2.51
N GLY A 198 1.62 -0.55 1.30
CA GLY A 198 2.49 0.47 0.75
C GLY A 198 2.43 1.77 1.55
N ALA A 199 1.24 2.18 2.00
CA ALA A 199 1.08 3.32 2.91
C ALA A 199 1.81 3.11 4.24
N ALA A 200 1.82 1.89 4.78
CA ALA A 200 2.55 1.56 5.99
C ALA A 200 4.07 1.72 5.81
N VAL A 201 4.65 1.19 4.71
CA VAL A 201 6.07 1.42 4.36
C VAL A 201 6.36 2.92 4.25
N GLY A 202 5.53 3.66 3.50
CA GLY A 202 5.70 5.10 3.32
C GLY A 202 5.61 5.88 4.63
N ALA A 203 4.74 5.49 5.55
CA ALA A 203 4.59 6.12 6.85
C ALA A 203 5.81 5.88 7.77
N GLY A 204 6.35 4.66 7.79
CA GLY A 204 7.57 4.33 8.54
C GLY A 204 8.79 5.12 8.03
N PHE A 205 8.91 5.23 6.70
CA PHE A 205 9.95 6.03 6.08
C PHE A 205 9.80 7.51 6.41
N ALA A 206 8.61 8.08 6.22
CA ALA A 206 8.32 9.49 6.47
C ALA A 206 8.58 9.90 7.93
N GLY A 207 8.20 9.06 8.90
CA GLY A 207 8.46 9.33 10.31
C GLY A 207 9.96 9.33 10.63
N THR A 208 10.72 8.42 10.05
CA THR A 208 12.18 8.34 10.23
C THR A 208 12.88 9.54 9.61
N GLU A 209 12.51 9.91 8.38
CA GLU A 209 12.99 11.12 7.72
C GLU A 209 12.66 12.37 8.54
N ASN A 210 11.42 12.50 9.03
CA ASN A 210 11.01 13.62 9.87
C ASN A 210 11.88 13.76 11.13
N ILE A 211 12.30 12.66 11.77
CA ILE A 211 13.23 12.73 12.90
C ILE A 211 14.55 13.36 12.49
N LEU A 212 15.13 12.91 11.37
CA LEU A 212 16.41 13.43 10.89
C LEU A 212 16.32 14.92 10.57
N TYR A 213 15.26 15.35 9.89
CA TYR A 213 15.03 16.76 9.57
C TYR A 213 14.77 17.61 10.81
N ILE A 214 13.89 17.18 11.72
CA ILE A 214 13.61 17.93 12.96
C ILE A 214 14.89 18.04 13.80
N ALA A 215 15.64 16.95 13.95
CA ALA A 215 16.88 16.96 14.74
C ALA A 215 17.94 17.91 14.16
N HIS A 216 18.02 18.03 12.83
CA HIS A 216 18.98 18.89 12.14
C HIS A 216 18.53 20.37 12.11
N PHE A 217 17.28 20.64 11.75
CA PHE A 217 16.81 22.00 11.46
C PHE A 217 16.12 22.69 12.64
N ALA A 218 15.66 21.97 13.68
CA ALA A 218 15.03 22.62 14.84
C ALA A 218 15.90 23.71 15.50
N PRO A 219 17.24 23.55 15.64
CA PRO A 219 18.10 24.61 16.16
C PRO A 219 18.25 25.83 15.22
N LEU A 220 18.00 25.65 13.92
CA LEU A 220 18.23 26.66 12.89
C LEU A 220 17.00 27.53 12.64
N VAL A 221 15.81 26.92 12.60
CA VAL A 221 14.54 27.59 12.23
C VAL A 221 13.47 27.53 13.32
N GLY A 222 13.79 26.93 14.46
CA GLY A 222 12.86 26.68 15.55
C GLY A 222 12.08 25.37 15.40
N ALA A 223 11.91 24.65 16.51
CA ALA A 223 11.28 23.33 16.54
C ALA A 223 9.82 23.33 16.03
N LEU A 224 9.01 24.31 16.45
CA LEU A 224 7.60 24.38 16.03
C LEU A 224 7.49 24.58 14.51
N THR A 225 8.28 25.48 13.94
CA THR A 225 8.29 25.75 12.50
C THR A 225 8.60 24.50 11.70
N ILE A 226 9.71 23.80 12.01
CA ILE A 226 10.09 22.60 11.26
C ILE A 226 9.06 21.48 11.44
N ILE A 227 8.50 21.30 12.64
CA ILE A 227 7.46 20.29 12.90
C ILE A 227 6.21 20.56 12.06
N LEU A 228 5.74 21.81 11.96
CA LEU A 228 4.57 22.15 11.16
C LEU A 228 4.79 21.86 9.67
N ILE A 229 5.94 22.27 9.11
CA ILE A 229 6.27 22.00 7.71
C ILE A 229 6.39 20.47 7.48
N ARG A 230 7.00 19.74 8.42
CA ARG A 230 7.21 18.29 8.37
C ARG A 230 5.99 17.45 8.68
N SER A 231 4.93 18.04 9.22
CA SER A 231 3.65 17.36 9.40
C SER A 231 2.90 17.17 8.08
N LEU A 232 3.25 17.91 7.01
CA LEU A 232 2.52 17.83 5.73
C LEU A 232 3.21 16.95 4.66
N SER A 233 4.54 16.84 4.63
CA SER A 233 5.21 15.96 3.62
C SER A 233 4.97 14.46 3.72
N PRO A 234 4.62 13.86 4.88
CA PRO A 234 4.50 12.41 4.97
C PRO A 234 3.54 11.82 3.95
N ILE A 235 2.56 12.62 3.50
CA ILE A 235 1.61 12.21 2.49
C ILE A 235 2.30 11.75 1.19
N THR A 236 3.40 12.39 0.79
CA THR A 236 4.08 12.06 -0.47
C THR A 236 4.65 10.66 -0.40
N HIS A 237 5.40 10.33 0.67
CA HIS A 237 5.96 8.99 0.87
C HIS A 237 4.87 7.92 0.96
N ILE A 238 3.80 8.21 1.71
CA ILE A 238 2.64 7.31 1.86
C ILE A 238 2.00 7.02 0.50
N ILE A 239 1.68 8.06 -0.28
CA ILE A 239 1.05 7.91 -1.59
C ILE A 239 1.98 7.20 -2.57
N CYS A 240 3.25 7.60 -2.65
CA CYS A 240 4.21 7.04 -3.59
C CYS A 240 4.34 5.53 -3.39
N THR A 241 4.57 5.08 -2.16
CA THR A 241 4.72 3.65 -1.90
C THR A 241 3.38 2.90 -1.95
N ALA A 242 2.26 3.54 -1.60
CA ALA A 242 0.93 2.96 -1.83
C ALA A 242 0.63 2.73 -3.33
N LEU A 243 1.13 3.57 -4.24
CA LEU A 243 0.99 3.37 -5.69
C LEU A 243 1.82 2.18 -6.20
N VAL A 244 2.99 1.93 -5.60
CA VAL A 244 3.74 0.68 -5.84
C VAL A 244 2.90 -0.52 -5.43
N GLY A 245 2.34 -0.49 -4.22
CA GLY A 245 1.48 -1.55 -3.70
C GLY A 245 0.23 -1.76 -4.56
N ARG A 246 -0.41 -0.68 -5.00
CA ARG A 246 -1.53 -0.72 -5.94
C ARG A 246 -1.17 -1.45 -7.23
N SER A 247 0.01 -1.17 -7.81
CA SER A 247 0.49 -1.84 -9.03
C SER A 247 0.64 -3.35 -8.85
N LEU A 248 1.25 -3.76 -7.73
CA LEU A 248 1.40 -5.16 -7.38
C LEU A 248 0.05 -5.84 -7.13
N GLY A 249 -0.88 -5.15 -6.47
CA GLY A 249 -2.21 -5.68 -6.17
C GLY A 249 -3.07 -5.80 -7.43
N LEU A 250 -3.01 -4.83 -8.33
CA LEU A 250 -3.67 -4.93 -9.64
C LEU A 250 -3.12 -6.10 -10.45
N ALA A 251 -1.81 -6.36 -10.39
CA ALA A 251 -1.23 -7.54 -11.02
C ALA A 251 -1.77 -8.84 -10.40
N LYS A 252 -1.81 -8.93 -9.07
CA LYS A 252 -2.40 -10.07 -8.35
C LYS A 252 -3.87 -10.29 -8.75
N VAL A 253 -4.69 -9.23 -8.74
CA VAL A 253 -6.10 -9.27 -9.11
C VAL A 253 -6.30 -9.78 -10.54
N ARG A 254 -5.47 -9.33 -11.50
CA ARG A 254 -5.63 -9.63 -12.93
C ARG A 254 -4.97 -10.92 -13.39
N LYS A 255 -3.85 -11.30 -12.77
CA LYS A 255 -2.98 -12.42 -13.19
C LYS A 255 -3.01 -13.60 -12.23
N GLY A 256 -3.47 -13.40 -10.99
CA GLY A 256 -3.43 -14.38 -9.91
C GLY A 256 -2.08 -14.49 -9.21
N GLU A 257 -1.02 -14.01 -9.86
CA GLU A 257 0.35 -13.99 -9.36
C GLU A 257 1.05 -12.68 -9.69
N ILE A 258 2.20 -12.46 -9.04
CA ILE A 258 3.03 -11.27 -9.21
C ILE A 258 4.32 -11.68 -9.90
N HIS A 259 4.69 -10.99 -10.97
CA HIS A 259 5.97 -11.10 -11.66
C HIS A 259 6.87 -9.90 -11.33
N PRO A 260 8.19 -10.01 -11.54
CA PRO A 260 9.11 -8.90 -11.27
C PRO A 260 8.78 -7.59 -12.01
N THR A 261 8.19 -7.68 -13.20
CA THR A 261 7.83 -6.50 -14.01
C THR A 261 6.60 -5.76 -13.47
N ASP A 262 5.82 -6.36 -12.58
CA ASP A 262 4.57 -5.77 -12.06
C ASP A 262 4.81 -4.63 -11.05
N ILE A 263 6.02 -4.52 -10.53
CA ILE A 263 6.43 -3.41 -9.67
C ILE A 263 6.67 -2.10 -10.46
N ILE A 264 7.04 -2.22 -11.74
CA ILE A 264 7.55 -1.13 -12.56
C ILE A 264 6.52 0.01 -12.74
N PRO A 265 5.23 -0.25 -13.09
CA PRO A 265 4.27 0.83 -13.28
C PRO A 265 4.11 1.71 -12.05
N GLY A 266 3.89 1.09 -10.88
CA GLY A 266 3.77 1.82 -9.62
C GLY A 266 5.06 2.53 -9.22
N LEU A 267 6.21 1.89 -9.40
CA LEU A 267 7.52 2.45 -9.07
C LEU A 267 7.85 3.70 -9.91
N LEU A 268 7.59 3.67 -11.22
CA LEU A 268 7.83 4.83 -12.08
C LEU A 268 6.94 6.02 -11.69
N VAL A 269 5.66 5.76 -11.39
CA VAL A 269 4.75 6.81 -10.91
C VAL A 269 5.23 7.36 -9.57
N ALA A 270 5.57 6.49 -8.62
CA ALA A 270 6.09 6.87 -7.31
C ALA A 270 7.34 7.76 -7.42
N MET A 271 8.33 7.34 -8.20
CA MET A 271 9.56 8.10 -8.43
C MET A 271 9.27 9.46 -9.09
N THR A 272 8.33 9.51 -10.02
CA THR A 272 7.94 10.76 -10.69
C THR A 272 7.27 11.73 -9.71
N LEU A 273 6.29 11.27 -8.93
CA LEU A 273 5.59 12.11 -7.96
C LEU A 273 6.54 12.60 -6.86
N HIS A 274 7.42 11.73 -6.37
CA HIS A 274 8.39 12.11 -5.38
C HIS A 274 9.42 13.11 -5.94
N ALA A 275 9.99 12.87 -7.12
CA ALA A 275 10.91 13.81 -7.76
C ALA A 275 10.26 15.19 -7.98
N LEU A 276 8.99 15.22 -8.42
CA LEU A 276 8.21 16.45 -8.56
C LEU A 276 8.03 17.16 -7.22
N TRP A 277 7.70 16.43 -6.16
CA TRP A 277 7.57 16.99 -4.81
C TRP A 277 8.88 17.64 -4.34
N ASN A 278 10.02 17.01 -4.58
CA ASN A 278 11.33 17.54 -4.20
C ASN A 278 11.77 18.72 -5.08
N ALA A 279 11.34 18.77 -6.34
CA ALA A 279 11.67 19.86 -7.27
C ALA A 279 10.80 21.12 -7.09
N ALA A 280 9.56 20.97 -6.60
CA ALA A 280 8.55 22.02 -6.66
C ALA A 280 8.60 23.06 -5.51
N ASN A 281 9.47 22.90 -4.51
CA ASN A 281 9.67 23.84 -3.40
C ASN A 281 8.32 24.25 -2.74
N ILE A 282 7.96 25.55 -2.75
CA ILE A 282 6.72 26.05 -2.15
C ILE A 282 5.45 25.55 -2.88
N LEU A 283 5.57 25.20 -4.16
CA LEU A 283 4.46 24.62 -4.94
C LEU A 283 4.12 23.21 -4.46
N SER A 284 5.04 22.53 -3.77
CA SER A 284 4.77 21.21 -3.18
C SER A 284 3.63 21.28 -2.16
N LEU A 285 3.64 22.29 -1.29
CA LEU A 285 2.59 22.45 -0.28
C LEU A 285 1.31 23.09 -0.81
N THR A 286 1.43 24.02 -1.77
CA THR A 286 0.29 24.81 -2.23
C THR A 286 -0.49 24.18 -3.40
N VAL A 287 0.20 23.41 -4.25
CA VAL A 287 -0.38 22.82 -5.48
C VAL A 287 -0.33 21.30 -5.45
N LEU A 288 0.85 20.70 -5.20
CA LEU A 288 1.00 19.25 -5.30
C LEU A 288 0.31 18.52 -4.15
N PHE A 289 0.38 19.03 -2.92
CA PHE A 289 -0.28 18.44 -1.75
C PHE A 289 -1.79 18.22 -1.96
N PRO A 290 -2.61 19.24 -2.29
CA PRO A 290 -4.03 19.01 -2.52
C PRO A 290 -4.30 18.11 -3.74
N LEU A 291 -3.49 18.21 -4.80
CA LEU A 291 -3.59 17.35 -5.98
C LEU A 291 -3.35 15.88 -5.63
N TYR A 292 -2.31 15.59 -4.86
CA TYR A 292 -1.93 14.23 -4.47
C TYR A 292 -2.98 13.63 -3.56
N ILE A 293 -3.47 14.38 -2.56
CA ILE A 293 -4.58 13.97 -1.70
C ILE A 293 -5.83 13.65 -2.54
N ALA A 294 -6.23 14.54 -3.46
CA ALA A 294 -7.41 14.33 -4.29
C ALA A 294 -7.28 13.08 -5.17
N SER A 295 -6.10 12.88 -5.76
CA SER A 295 -5.79 11.73 -6.62
C SER A 295 -5.80 10.44 -5.82
N PHE A 296 -5.19 10.44 -4.63
CA PHE A 296 -5.15 9.28 -3.75
C PHE A 296 -6.52 8.90 -3.18
N ALA A 297 -7.29 9.89 -2.72
CA ALA A 297 -8.66 9.68 -2.27
C ALA A 297 -9.56 9.11 -3.40
N LYS A 298 -9.34 9.53 -4.65
CA LYS A 298 -10.01 8.93 -5.81
C LYS A 298 -9.64 7.46 -5.98
N LEU A 299 -8.35 7.13 -5.94
CA LEU A 299 -7.89 5.74 -6.09
C LEU A 299 -8.41 4.83 -4.98
N ILE A 300 -8.48 5.30 -3.73
CA ILE A 300 -9.08 4.55 -2.62
C ILE A 300 -10.57 4.31 -2.87
N ARG A 301 -11.31 5.32 -3.34
CA ARG A 301 -12.74 5.15 -3.68
C ARG A 301 -12.95 4.14 -4.82
N GLU A 302 -12.07 4.14 -5.81
CA GLU A 302 -12.10 3.18 -6.91
C GLU A 302 -11.83 1.75 -6.40
N ALA A 303 -10.81 1.57 -5.57
CA ALA A 303 -10.47 0.27 -5.02
C ALA A 303 -11.59 -0.31 -4.15
N ARG A 304 -12.16 0.51 -3.25
CA ARG A 304 -13.32 0.12 -2.43
C ARG A 304 -14.57 -0.20 -3.25
N ARG A 305 -14.75 0.48 -4.38
CA ARG A 305 -15.84 0.19 -5.30
C ARG A 305 -15.62 -1.16 -5.97
N ASP A 306 -14.39 -1.49 -6.32
CA ASP A 306 -14.07 -2.76 -6.96
C ASP A 306 -14.26 -3.93 -5.96
N GLU A 307 -13.84 -3.81 -4.70
CA GLU A 307 -14.17 -4.77 -3.62
C GLU A 307 -15.69 -4.98 -3.44
N LEU A 308 -16.46 -3.89 -3.50
CA LEU A 308 -17.92 -3.94 -3.46
C LEU A 308 -18.50 -4.75 -4.62
N LEU A 309 -17.97 -4.56 -5.83
CA LEU A 309 -18.38 -5.30 -7.02
C LEU A 309 -17.99 -6.78 -6.94
N TRP A 310 -16.89 -7.09 -6.26
CA TRP A 310 -16.44 -8.47 -5.97
C TRP A 310 -17.24 -9.14 -4.84
N GLY A 311 -18.19 -8.41 -4.23
CA GLY A 311 -19.10 -8.95 -3.23
C GLY A 311 -18.48 -9.09 -1.84
N TYR A 312 -17.40 -8.36 -1.54
CA TYR A 312 -16.78 -8.33 -0.21
C TYR A 312 -17.80 -7.98 0.88
N ALA A 313 -18.64 -6.97 0.63
CA ALA A 313 -19.75 -6.58 1.52
C ALA A 313 -20.82 -7.67 1.73
N ARG A 314 -20.86 -8.69 0.86
CA ARG A 314 -21.80 -9.83 0.95
C ARG A 314 -21.15 -11.06 1.61
N GLY A 315 -19.97 -10.90 2.20
CA GLY A 315 -19.25 -11.96 2.90
C GLY A 315 -18.35 -12.82 2.02
N LEU A 316 -18.04 -12.36 0.79
CA LEU A 316 -17.06 -13.02 -0.07
C LEU A 316 -15.62 -12.60 0.23
N ALA A 317 -15.41 -11.56 1.05
CA ALA A 317 -14.09 -11.17 1.51
C ALA A 317 -13.40 -12.38 2.18
N PRO A 318 -12.12 -12.64 1.90
CA PRO A 318 -11.31 -13.51 2.73
C PRO A 318 -11.38 -13.10 4.22
N LYS A 319 -10.99 -14.03 5.08
CA LYS A 319 -10.95 -13.78 6.52
C LYS A 319 -9.48 -13.73 6.91
N GLU A 320 -8.98 -12.52 7.07
CA GLU A 320 -7.58 -12.31 7.45
C GLU A 320 -7.28 -12.78 8.86
N GLN A 321 -6.04 -13.25 9.06
CA GLN A 321 -5.58 -13.74 10.35
C GLN A 321 -5.34 -12.58 11.31
N LYS A 322 -5.85 -12.69 12.54
CA LYS A 322 -5.72 -11.65 13.56
C LYS A 322 -4.50 -11.85 14.47
#